data_AF-A0A960X3V5-F1
#
_entry.id   AF-A0A960X3V5-F1
#
_cell.length_a   1.000
_cell.length_b   1.000
_cell.length_c   1.000
_cell.angle_alpha   90.00
_cell.angle_beta   90.00
_cell.angle_gamma   90.00
#
_symmetry.space_group_name_H-M   'P 1'
#
loop_
_entity.id
_entity.type
_entity.pdbx_description
1 polymer ?
#
loop_
_entity_poly.entity_id
_entity_poly.type
_entity_poly.pdbx_seq_one_letter_code
_entity_poly.pdbx_strand_id
1 'polypeptide(L)'
;FLDPVFSSGVMLALKTGVMAGDEVHRGLSSGDLSPQHFAEYGAAIRQGVENMRKLVYAFYDPSFSFKDVIKRHPEAADAITDCLSGDVNRDFSQLWEWVREFAPIPDDLPYGMPKEEAVAA
;
A
#
# COMPACT_ATOMS: atom_id res chain seq x y z
N PHE A 1 10.70 4.41 1.53
CA PHE A 1 10.17 5.77 1.30
C PHE A 1 9.89 5.89 -0.19
N LEU A 2 8.74 6.43 -0.60
CA LEU A 2 8.31 6.52 -2.01
C LEU A 2 8.63 7.90 -2.58
N ASP A 3 7.74 8.87 -2.35
CA ASP A 3 7.84 10.25 -2.83
C ASP A 3 6.91 11.16 -2.00
N PRO A 4 7.23 12.45 -1.76
CA PRO A 4 6.40 13.31 -0.92
C PRO A 4 5.17 13.92 -1.62
N VAL A 5 4.90 13.67 -2.90
CA VAL A 5 3.84 14.33 -3.69
C VAL A 5 2.45 14.33 -3.03
N PHE A 6 2.08 13.25 -2.32
CA PHE A 6 0.79 13.13 -1.62
C PHE A 6 0.89 13.29 -0.10
N SER A 7 2.03 13.76 0.42
CA SER A 7 2.27 13.94 1.87
C SER A 7 1.98 12.70 2.73
N SER A 8 2.05 11.51 2.14
CA SER A 8 1.65 10.25 2.80
C SER A 8 2.71 9.69 3.76
N GLY A 9 3.93 10.21 3.75
CA GLY A 9 5.05 9.69 4.54
C GLY A 9 4.80 9.70 6.06
N VAL A 10 4.32 10.82 6.60
CA VAL A 10 4.01 10.93 8.05
C VAL A 10 2.80 10.08 8.42
N MET A 11 1.77 10.07 7.58
CA MET A 11 0.58 9.22 7.77
C MET A 11 0.96 7.74 7.83
N LEU A 12 1.75 7.26 6.87
CA LEU A 12 2.24 5.88 6.84
C LEU A 12 3.06 5.58 8.09
N ALA A 13 4.00 6.45 8.47
CA ALA A 13 4.82 6.23 9.67
C ALA A 13 3.99 6.10 10.96
N LEU A 14 2.97 6.93 11.14
CA LEU A 14 2.09 6.87 12.31
C LEU A 14 1.20 5.64 12.29
N LYS A 15 0.53 5.37 11.15
CA LYS A 15 -0.37 4.23 10.98
C LYS A 15 0.37 2.92 11.23
N THR A 16 1.51 2.73 10.58
CA THR A 16 2.30 1.51 10.72
C THR A 16 3.01 1.42 12.06
N GLY A 17 3.37 2.55 12.68
CA GLY A 17 3.92 2.58 14.03
C GLY A 17 2.94 2.04 15.08
N VAL A 18 1.66 2.41 14.99
CA VAL A 18 0.61 1.84 15.87
C VAL A 18 0.46 0.35 15.65
N MET A 19 0.33 -0.09 14.39
CA MET A 19 0.19 -1.51 14.05
C MET A 19 1.38 -2.36 14.53
N ALA A 20 2.60 -1.84 14.36
CA ALA A 20 3.80 -2.48 14.85
C ALA A 20 3.79 -2.59 16.38
N GLY A 21 3.36 -1.54 17.07
CA GLY A 21 3.24 -1.53 18.53
C GLY A 21 2.30 -2.62 19.03
N ASP A 22 1.14 -2.79 18.39
CA ASP A 22 0.17 -3.82 18.73
C ASP A 22 0.74 -5.24 18.52
N GLU A 23 1.41 -5.49 17.39
CA GLU A 23 2.05 -6.79 17.14
C GLU A 23 3.19 -7.06 18.12
N VAL A 24 4.05 -6.07 18.40
CA VAL A 24 5.14 -6.22 19.38
C VAL A 24 4.58 -6.54 20.77
N HIS A 25 3.52 -5.85 21.20
CA HIS A 25 2.88 -6.12 22.48
C HIS A 25 2.32 -7.55 22.54
N ARG A 26 1.63 -7.99 21.48
CA ARG A 26 1.12 -9.36 21.38
C ARG A 26 2.24 -10.39 21.43
N GLY A 27 3.31 -10.19 20.68
CA GLY A 27 4.45 -11.12 20.63
C GLY A 27 5.19 -11.22 21.95
N LEU A 28 5.38 -10.10 22.65
CA LEU A 28 5.94 -10.10 24.02
C LEU A 28 5.03 -10.83 25.02
N SER A 29 3.72 -10.71 24.87
CA SER A 29 2.74 -11.34 25.77
C SER A 29 2.61 -12.85 25.53
N SER A 30 2.72 -13.30 24.27
CA SER A 30 2.69 -14.71 23.89
C SER A 30 4.05 -15.41 23.99
N GLY A 31 5.15 -14.65 24.09
CA GLY A 31 6.51 -15.18 24.02
C GLY A 31 6.96 -15.56 22.61
N ASP A 32 6.27 -15.08 21.57
CA ASP A 32 6.59 -15.31 20.16
C ASP A 32 6.98 -14.00 19.47
N LEU A 33 8.26 -13.86 19.12
CA LEU A 33 8.78 -12.77 18.30
C LEU A 33 9.40 -13.30 17.01
N SER A 34 8.95 -14.47 16.56
CA SER A 34 9.39 -15.03 15.28
C SER A 34 8.98 -14.11 14.11
N PRO A 35 9.67 -14.16 12.97
CA PRO A 35 9.26 -13.40 11.79
C PRO A 35 7.80 -13.64 11.37
N GLN A 36 7.31 -14.86 11.60
CA GLN A 36 5.95 -15.27 11.23
C GLN A 36 4.87 -14.54 12.03
N HIS A 37 5.16 -14.19 13.29
CA HIS A 37 4.27 -13.38 14.14
C HIS A 37 3.91 -12.04 13.48
N PHE A 38 4.83 -11.46 12.72
CA PHE A 38 4.64 -10.16 12.05
C PHE A 38 4.10 -10.27 10.62
N ALA A 39 3.65 -11.45 10.18
CA ALA A 39 3.21 -11.67 8.79
C ALA A 39 2.03 -10.77 8.39
N GLU A 40 1.01 -10.62 9.25
CA GLU A 40 -0.16 -9.78 8.98
C GLU A 40 0.21 -8.30 8.90
N TYR A 41 1.02 -7.82 9.84
CA TYR A 41 1.60 -6.47 9.80
C TYR A 41 2.37 -6.22 8.50
N GLY A 42 3.23 -7.16 8.10
CA GLY A 42 3.98 -7.08 6.86
C GLY A 42 3.07 -7.05 5.62
N ALA A 43 2.03 -7.88 5.59
CA ALA A 43 1.04 -7.89 4.50
C ALA A 43 0.32 -6.54 4.40
N ALA A 44 -0.15 -5.99 5.52
CA ALA A 44 -0.88 -4.73 5.54
C ALA A 44 0.00 -3.53 5.13
N ILE A 45 1.26 -3.46 5.58
CA ILE A 45 2.18 -2.40 5.12
C ILE A 45 2.39 -2.47 3.62
N ARG A 46 2.64 -3.67 3.09
CA ARG A 46 2.92 -3.84 1.66
C ARG A 46 1.74 -3.42 0.82
N GLN A 47 0.53 -3.83 1.18
CA GLN A 47 -0.68 -3.38 0.48
C GLN A 47 -0.77 -1.84 0.46
N GLY A 48 -0.56 -1.19 1.61
CA GLY A 48 -0.58 0.27 1.71
C GLY A 48 0.47 0.97 0.85
N VAL A 49 1.71 0.49 0.92
CA VAL A 49 2.84 1.02 0.15
C VAL A 49 2.63 0.78 -1.35
N GLU A 50 2.15 -0.39 -1.77
CA GLU A 50 1.92 -0.72 -3.18
C GLU A 50 0.80 0.11 -3.79
N ASN A 51 -0.29 0.36 -3.05
CA ASN A 51 -1.36 1.26 -3.49
C ASN A 51 -0.84 2.69 -3.67
N MET A 52 -0.09 3.22 -2.70
CA MET A 52 0.52 4.54 -2.82
C MET A 52 1.55 4.61 -3.96
N ARG A 53 2.32 3.54 -4.17
CA ARG A 53 3.33 3.45 -5.24
C ARG A 53 2.68 3.51 -6.62
N LYS A 54 1.59 2.77 -6.85
CA LYS A 54 0.84 2.84 -8.12
C LYS A 54 0.32 4.25 -8.39
N LEU A 55 -0.23 4.90 -7.37
CA LEU A 55 -0.74 6.27 -7.48
C LEU A 55 0.36 7.28 -7.82
N VAL A 56 1.53 7.18 -7.17
CA VAL A 56 2.70 8.04 -7.44
C VAL A 56 3.18 7.83 -8.88
N TYR A 57 3.29 6.58 -9.34
CA TYR A 57 3.73 6.28 -10.70
C TYR A 57 2.74 6.82 -11.75
N ALA A 58 1.44 6.63 -11.54
CA ALA A 58 0.41 7.18 -12.42
C ALA A 58 0.51 8.71 -12.48
N PHE A 59 0.67 9.38 -11.34
CA PHE A 59 0.76 10.84 -11.27
C PHE A 59 1.93 11.42 -12.07
N TYR A 60 3.07 10.72 -12.13
CA TYR A 60 4.23 11.16 -12.88
C TYR A 60 4.18 10.81 -14.39
N ASP A 61 3.20 10.04 -14.84
CA ASP A 61 2.99 9.82 -16.27
C ASP A 61 2.45 11.11 -16.92
N PRO A 62 3.12 11.67 -17.95
CA PRO A 62 2.72 12.94 -18.56
C PRO A 62 1.33 12.92 -19.23
N SER A 63 0.81 11.73 -19.55
CA SER A 63 -0.50 11.55 -20.16
C SER A 63 -1.62 11.31 -19.16
N PHE A 64 -1.29 11.16 -17.87
CA PHE A 64 -2.25 10.86 -16.83
C PHE A 64 -2.96 12.11 -16.27
N SER A 65 -4.24 11.95 -15.97
CA SER A 65 -5.06 12.96 -15.31
C SER A 65 -6.18 12.31 -14.53
N PHE A 66 -6.26 12.60 -13.22
CA PHE A 66 -7.38 12.13 -12.39
C PHE A 66 -8.74 12.55 -12.94
N LYS A 67 -8.82 13.74 -13.55
CA LYS A 67 -10.05 14.23 -14.18
C LYS A 67 -10.51 13.32 -15.31
N ASP A 68 -9.59 12.79 -16.11
CA ASP A 68 -9.94 11.97 -17.27
C ASP A 68 -10.36 10.56 -16.84
N VAL A 69 -9.73 10.02 -15.79
CA VAL A 69 -10.20 8.80 -15.11
C VAL A 69 -11.63 8.98 -14.61
N ILE A 70 -11.90 10.04 -13.83
CA ILE A 70 -13.23 10.30 -13.25
C ILE A 70 -14.28 10.56 -14.33
N LYS A 71 -13.92 11.24 -15.42
CA LYS A 71 -14.84 11.46 -16.55
C LYS A 71 -15.24 10.14 -17.22
N ARG A 72 -14.31 9.19 -17.31
CA ARG A 72 -14.56 7.89 -17.93
C ARG A 72 -15.28 6.93 -16.98
N HIS A 73 -14.89 6.95 -15.72
CA HIS A 73 -15.35 6.10 -14.62
C HIS A 73 -15.74 7.00 -13.44
N PRO A 74 -16.97 7.55 -13.40
CA PRO A 74 -17.40 8.45 -12.34
C PRO A 74 -17.26 7.89 -10.92
N GLU A 75 -17.39 6.56 -10.77
CA GLU A 75 -17.21 5.84 -9.50
C GLU A 75 -15.76 5.88 -8.99
N ALA A 76 -14.79 6.19 -9.84
CA ALA A 76 -13.39 6.33 -9.44
C ALA A 76 -13.14 7.52 -8.51
N ALA A 77 -14.02 8.53 -8.50
CA ALA A 77 -13.84 9.72 -7.68
C ALA A 77 -13.69 9.38 -6.19
N ASP A 78 -14.60 8.58 -5.66
CA ASP A 78 -14.58 8.17 -4.25
C ASP A 78 -13.33 7.34 -3.93
N ALA A 79 -12.97 6.40 -4.80
CA ALA A 79 -11.78 5.56 -4.62
C ALA A 79 -10.47 6.37 -4.65
N ILE A 80 -10.38 7.35 -5.56
CA ILE A 80 -9.23 8.27 -5.65
C ILE A 80 -9.14 9.11 -4.36
N THR A 81 -10.27 9.67 -3.89
CA THR A 81 -10.32 10.45 -2.66
C THR A 81 -9.90 9.65 -1.44
N ASP A 82 -10.41 8.42 -1.29
CA ASP A 82 -10.05 7.55 -0.19
C ASP A 82 -8.55 7.22 -0.20
N CYS A 83 -7.99 6.89 -1.36
CA CYS A 83 -6.56 6.61 -1.49
C CYS A 83 -5.70 7.83 -1.11
N LEU A 84 -6.05 9.02 -1.61
CA LEU A 84 -5.34 10.27 -1.34
C LEU A 84 -5.45 10.74 0.12
N SER A 85 -6.58 10.47 0.76
CA SER A 85 -6.80 10.78 2.19
C SER A 85 -6.05 9.84 3.14
N GLY A 86 -5.52 8.72 2.63
CA GLY A 86 -4.70 7.78 3.37
C GLY A 86 -5.36 6.46 3.71
N ASP A 87 -6.52 6.13 3.14
CA ASP A 87 -7.12 4.78 3.24
C ASP A 87 -6.43 3.78 2.30
N VAL A 88 -5.10 3.69 2.40
CA VAL A 88 -4.24 2.93 1.50
C VAL A 88 -4.39 1.41 1.63
N ASN A 89 -5.19 0.91 2.59
CA ASN A 89 -5.44 -0.53 2.79
C ASN A 89 -6.80 -0.99 2.28
N ARG A 90 -7.61 -0.09 1.73
CA ARG A 90 -8.82 -0.44 0.98
C ARG A 90 -8.46 -1.26 -0.27
N ASP A 91 -9.38 -2.10 -0.70
CA ASP A 91 -9.27 -2.77 -2.00
C ASP A 91 -9.47 -1.75 -3.13
N PHE A 92 -8.38 -1.47 -3.84
CA PHE A 92 -8.33 -0.58 -4.98
C PHE A 92 -8.13 -1.32 -6.30
N SER A 93 -8.33 -2.64 -6.35
CA SER A 93 -8.11 -3.45 -7.55
C SER A 93 -8.84 -2.86 -8.77
N GLN A 94 -10.11 -2.50 -8.61
CA GLN A 94 -10.90 -1.87 -9.66
C GLN A 94 -10.36 -0.49 -10.07
N LEU A 95 -9.92 0.33 -9.12
CA LEU A 95 -9.32 1.64 -9.40
C LEU A 95 -8.05 1.47 -10.25
N TRP A 96 -7.24 0.46 -9.95
CA TRP A 96 -6.01 0.19 -10.70
C TRP A 96 -6.28 -0.31 -12.12
N GLU A 97 -7.32 -1.11 -12.34
CA GLU A 97 -7.79 -1.45 -13.69
C GLU A 97 -8.15 -0.20 -14.49
N TRP A 98 -8.93 0.71 -13.91
CA TRP A 98 -9.30 1.97 -14.58
C TRP A 98 -8.11 2.88 -14.84
N VAL A 99 -7.19 3.02 -13.88
CA VAL A 99 -5.99 3.85 -14.03
C VAL A 99 -5.07 3.30 -15.12
N ARG A 100 -4.98 1.96 -15.28
CA ARG A 100 -4.18 1.31 -16.33
C ARG A 100 -4.62 1.68 -17.75
N GLU A 101 -5.87 2.13 -17.95
CA GLU A 101 -6.32 2.65 -19.25
C GLU A 101 -5.64 3.98 -19.63
N PHE A 102 -5.11 4.73 -18.65
CA PHE A 102 -4.56 6.07 -18.84
C PHE A 102 -3.06 6.17 -18.58
N ALA A 103 -2.48 5.27 -17.78
CA ALA A 103 -1.05 5.28 -17.46
C ALA A 103 -0.50 3.87 -17.18
N PRO A 104 0.75 3.59 -17.54
CA PRO A 104 1.44 2.39 -17.08
C PRO A 104 1.72 2.50 -15.58
N ILE A 105 1.05 1.67 -14.79
CA ILE A 105 1.35 1.51 -13.36
C ILE A 105 2.08 0.19 -13.11
N PRO A 106 3.01 0.14 -12.15
CA PRO A 106 3.78 -1.07 -11.90
C PRO A 106 2.94 -2.17 -11.24
N ASP A 107 3.38 -3.41 -11.40
CA ASP A 107 2.87 -4.57 -10.65
C ASP A 107 3.54 -4.69 -9.28
N ASP A 108 2.91 -5.41 -8.37
CA ASP A 108 3.36 -5.59 -6.98
C ASP A 108 4.76 -6.21 -6.92
N LEU A 109 5.57 -5.70 -5.99
CA LEU A 109 6.90 -6.25 -5.76
C LEU A 109 6.84 -7.52 -4.90
N PRO A 110 7.69 -8.53 -5.15
CA PRO A 110 7.70 -9.79 -4.41
C PRO A 110 8.42 -9.69 -3.04
N TYR A 111 8.68 -8.47 -2.55
CA TYR A 111 9.49 -8.24 -1.36
C TYR A 111 8.65 -8.08 -0.08
N GLY A 112 9.33 -8.03 1.07
CA GLY A 112 8.73 -7.69 2.36
C GLY A 112 7.91 -8.81 3.02
N MET A 113 8.06 -10.06 2.58
CA MET A 113 7.63 -11.23 3.36
C MET A 113 8.60 -11.49 4.53
N PRO A 114 8.14 -12.12 5.62
CA PRO A 114 9.03 -12.71 6.60
C PRO A 114 10.07 -13.59 5.92
N LYS A 115 11.32 -13.51 6.39
CA LYS A 115 12.38 -14.39 5.90
C LYS A 115 12.10 -15.80 6.42
N GLU A 116 11.76 -16.71 5.53
CA GLU A 116 11.69 -18.13 5.87
C GLU A 116 13.09 -18.65 6.21
N GLU A 117 13.22 -19.36 7.33
CA GLU A 117 14.44 -20.12 7.60
C GLU A 117 14.58 -21.20 6.55
N ALA A 118 15.76 -21.31 5.93
CA ALA A 118 16.02 -22.34 4.93
C ALA A 118 15.76 -23.71 5.57
N VAL A 119 14.85 -24.49 4.99
CA VAL A 119 14.67 -25.90 5.38
C VAL A 119 16.00 -26.59 5.14
N ALA A 120 16.66 -27.03 6.22
CA ALA A 120 17.87 -27.82 6.12
C ALA A 120 17.54 -29.11 5.33
N ALA A 121 18.22 -29.30 4.20
CA ALA A 121 18.12 -30.49 3.36
C ALA A 121 18.72 -31.73 4.04
#